data_AF-A0A9D7RBC0-F1
#
_entry.id   AF-A0A9D7RBC0-F1
#
_cell.length_a   1.000
_cell.length_b   1.000
_cell.length_c   1.000
_cell.angle_alpha   90.00
_cell.angle_beta   90.00
_cell.angle_gamma   90.00
#
_symmetry.space_group_name_H-M   'P 1'
#
loop_
_entity.id
_entity.type
_entity.pdbx_description
1 polymer ?
#
loop_
_entity_poly.entity_id
_entity_poly.type
_entity_poly.pdbx_seq_one_letter_code
_entity_poly.pdbx_strand_id
1 'polypeptide(L)'
;MTPRPAPLGLDALGERLLRLAAVSALLLASAHLLLSFVRRARALVPEELLALFDMSEERSLNSWLSVSLLLLLGASLCVLARLRRERMLYGIGGFFLFLSLDDQALLHERVGALCWSSLRDSGTYPWLIAVAPLFALCGLLAFAQLWRLTADRRDLRQRLVLGFLCLALALPLEWIESRIAALDLRWNGVGLGQLTIPIEESLELLGPALLLSCVAGGLERALQRGSRFSV
;
A
#
# COMPACT_ATOMS: atom_id res chain seq x y z
N MET A 1 -38.16 -23.99 -2.67
CA MET A 1 -36.71 -23.70 -2.61
C MET A 1 -36.45 -22.48 -3.49
N THR A 2 -36.08 -21.34 -2.92
CA THR A 2 -35.67 -20.17 -3.72
C THR A 2 -34.26 -20.42 -4.27
N PRO A 3 -34.00 -20.21 -5.58
CA PRO A 3 -32.68 -20.38 -6.16
C PRO A 3 -31.67 -19.46 -5.46
N ARG A 4 -30.45 -19.96 -5.24
CA ARG A 4 -29.36 -19.17 -4.65
C ARG A 4 -28.95 -18.10 -5.68
N PRO A 5 -28.81 -16.82 -5.29
CA PRO A 5 -28.39 -15.79 -6.23
C PRO A 5 -26.99 -16.12 -6.79
N ALA A 6 -26.79 -15.82 -8.07
CA ALA A 6 -25.51 -16.00 -8.73
C ALA A 6 -24.41 -15.16 -8.03
N PRO A 7 -23.15 -15.65 -8.00
CA PRO A 7 -22.04 -14.87 -7.47
C PRO A 7 -21.88 -13.56 -8.26
N LEU A 8 -21.53 -12.47 -7.55
CA LEU A 8 -21.33 -11.15 -8.16
C LEU A 8 -19.95 -11.05 -8.81
N GLY A 9 -19.04 -11.98 -8.52
CA GLY A 9 -17.72 -12.03 -9.12
C GLY A 9 -16.73 -11.02 -8.51
N LEU A 10 -16.99 -10.52 -7.29
CA LEU A 10 -16.07 -9.59 -6.63
C LEU A 10 -14.78 -10.30 -6.17
N ASP A 11 -14.84 -11.57 -5.77
CA ASP A 11 -13.65 -12.41 -5.53
C ASP A 11 -12.73 -12.41 -6.77
N ALA A 12 -13.31 -12.63 -7.96
CA ALA A 12 -12.57 -12.66 -9.23
C ALA A 12 -12.03 -11.27 -9.62
N LEU A 13 -12.79 -10.20 -9.37
CA LEU A 13 -12.30 -8.83 -9.56
C LEU A 13 -11.11 -8.54 -8.64
N GLY A 14 -11.19 -8.90 -7.36
CA GLY A 14 -10.11 -8.74 -6.39
C GLY A 14 -8.84 -9.50 -6.79
N GLU A 15 -8.97 -10.68 -7.40
CA GLU A 15 -7.82 -11.42 -7.95
C GLU A 15 -7.21 -10.74 -9.19
N ARG A 16 -8.05 -10.20 -10.07
CA ARG A 16 -7.57 -9.46 -11.26
C ARG A 16 -6.81 -8.20 -10.85
N LEU A 17 -7.33 -7.45 -9.87
CA LEU A 17 -6.65 -6.27 -9.33
C LEU A 17 -5.31 -6.62 -8.68
N LEU A 18 -5.26 -7.70 -7.90
CA LEU A 18 -3.99 -8.18 -7.33
C LEU A 18 -2.97 -8.56 -8.41
N ARG A 19 -3.38 -9.29 -9.46
CA ARG A 19 -2.50 -9.64 -10.58
C ARG A 19 -2.01 -8.39 -11.32
N LEU A 20 -2.92 -7.44 -11.56
CA LEU A 20 -2.58 -6.18 -12.21
C LEU A 20 -1.55 -5.39 -11.39
N ALA A 21 -1.75 -5.29 -10.07
CA ALA A 21 -0.81 -4.62 -9.18
C ALA A 21 0.56 -5.32 -9.18
N ALA A 22 0.60 -6.65 -9.10
CA ALA A 22 1.86 -7.40 -9.14
C ALA A 22 2.62 -7.26 -10.47
N VAL A 23 1.92 -7.32 -11.60
CA VAL A 23 2.52 -7.07 -12.91
C VAL A 23 3.00 -5.64 -13.02
N SER A 24 2.22 -4.67 -12.54
CA SER A 24 2.59 -3.25 -12.55
C SER A 24 3.83 -3.00 -11.69
N ALA A 25 3.90 -3.54 -10.47
CA ALA A 25 5.07 -3.48 -9.59
C ALA A 25 6.33 -3.96 -10.30
N LEU A 26 6.27 -5.15 -10.92
CA LEU A 26 7.41 -5.73 -11.64
C LEU A 26 7.84 -4.86 -12.83
N LEU A 27 6.88 -4.37 -13.62
CA LEU A 27 7.16 -3.53 -14.79
C LEU A 27 7.75 -2.17 -14.39
N LEU A 28 7.20 -1.53 -13.36
CA LEU A 28 7.67 -0.24 -12.84
C LEU A 28 9.06 -0.38 -12.21
N ALA A 29 9.30 -1.41 -11.40
CA ALA A 29 10.62 -1.70 -10.83
C ALA A 29 11.66 -1.96 -11.93
N SER A 30 11.31 -2.74 -12.95
CA SER A 30 12.18 -3.00 -14.08
C SER A 30 12.47 -1.73 -14.89
N ALA A 31 11.46 -0.87 -15.09
CA ALA A 31 11.59 0.41 -15.78
C ALA A 31 12.48 1.39 -14.99
N HIS A 32 12.26 1.53 -13.68
CA HIS A 32 13.09 2.36 -12.80
C HIS A 32 14.57 1.95 -12.87
N LEU A 33 14.87 0.66 -12.74
CA LEU A 33 16.24 0.16 -12.81
C LEU A 33 16.88 0.38 -14.18
N LEU A 34 16.13 0.10 -15.26
CA LEU A 34 16.61 0.29 -16.62
C LEU A 34 16.88 1.77 -16.91
N LEU A 35 15.96 2.66 -16.55
CA LEU A 35 16.08 4.10 -16.78
C LEU A 35 17.18 4.72 -15.93
N SER A 36 17.33 4.28 -14.67
CA SER A 36 18.46 4.67 -13.81
C SER A 36 19.81 4.30 -14.43
N PHE A 37 19.90 3.12 -15.06
CA PHE A 37 21.09 2.68 -15.78
C PHE A 37 21.33 3.52 -17.05
N VAL A 38 20.30 3.76 -17.86
CA VAL A 38 20.41 4.54 -19.12
C VAL A 38 20.75 6.01 -18.84
N ARG A 39 20.15 6.63 -17.82
CA ARG A 39 20.44 8.00 -17.39
C ARG A 39 21.94 8.19 -17.15
N ARG A 40 22.55 7.24 -16.45
CA ARG A 40 23.99 7.22 -16.18
C ARG A 40 24.83 7.00 -17.44
N ALA A 41 24.37 6.14 -18.35
CA ALA A 41 25.16 5.74 -19.50
C ALA A 41 25.18 6.80 -20.62
N ARG A 42 24.07 7.50 -20.87
CA ARG A 42 23.92 8.29 -22.10
C ARG A 42 23.24 9.66 -21.98
N ALA A 43 22.65 10.05 -20.85
CA ALA A 43 21.95 11.36 -20.72
C ALA A 43 20.95 11.69 -21.86
N LEU A 44 20.36 10.68 -22.52
CA LEU A 44 19.48 10.84 -23.68
C LEU A 44 17.99 10.81 -23.34
N VAL A 45 17.62 10.60 -22.08
CA VAL A 45 16.21 10.44 -21.67
C VAL A 45 15.69 11.75 -21.11
N PRO A 46 14.54 12.28 -21.57
CA PRO A 46 13.92 13.47 -20.97
C PRO A 46 13.64 13.28 -19.48
N GLU A 47 13.88 14.31 -18.67
CA GLU A 47 13.69 14.26 -17.22
C GLU A 47 12.24 13.98 -16.82
N GLU A 48 11.28 14.45 -17.61
CA GLU A 48 9.85 14.19 -17.37
C GLU A 48 9.51 12.71 -17.51
N LEU A 49 10.14 12.01 -18.48
CA LEU A 49 9.95 10.58 -18.66
C LEU A 49 10.64 9.79 -17.54
N LEU A 50 11.81 10.26 -17.07
CA LEU A 50 12.47 9.67 -15.92
C LEU A 50 11.59 9.79 -14.67
N ALA A 51 11.09 10.99 -14.37
CA ALA A 51 10.22 11.23 -13.21
C ALA A 51 8.93 10.39 -13.20
N LEU A 52 8.35 10.09 -14.36
CA LEU A 52 7.16 9.23 -14.45
C LEU A 52 7.41 7.78 -14.01
N PHE A 53 8.62 7.27 -14.22
CA PHE A 53 9.01 5.90 -13.88
C PHE A 53 9.97 5.82 -12.70
N ASP A 54 10.36 6.95 -12.14
CA ASP A 54 11.20 6.98 -10.96
C ASP A 54 10.35 6.64 -9.74
N MET A 55 10.51 5.42 -9.22
CA MET A 55 9.72 4.96 -8.07
C MET A 55 10.01 5.76 -6.80
N SER A 56 11.08 6.55 -6.73
CA SER A 56 11.31 7.47 -5.59
C SER A 56 10.55 8.80 -5.70
N GLU A 57 9.85 9.04 -6.81
CA GLU A 57 9.14 10.29 -7.04
C GLU A 57 7.66 10.15 -6.66
N GLU A 58 7.19 11.11 -5.87
CA GLU A 58 5.80 11.20 -5.38
C GLU A 58 4.74 11.41 -6.47
N ARG A 59 5.21 11.77 -7.67
CA ARG A 59 4.35 11.99 -8.85
C ARG A 59 4.56 10.94 -9.93
N SER A 60 5.23 9.85 -9.60
CA SER A 60 5.45 8.72 -10.48
C SER A 60 4.17 7.90 -10.72
N LEU A 61 4.19 7.08 -11.76
CA LEU A 61 3.12 6.12 -12.01
C LEU A 61 2.92 5.14 -10.85
N ASN A 62 3.98 4.85 -10.08
CA ASN A 62 3.91 3.98 -8.91
C ASN A 62 3.04 4.62 -7.81
N SER A 63 3.35 5.86 -7.44
CA SER A 63 2.58 6.59 -6.42
C SER A 63 1.10 6.72 -6.84
N TRP A 64 0.80 7.12 -8.08
CA TRP A 64 -0.59 7.21 -8.55
C TRP A 64 -1.37 5.90 -8.42
N LEU A 65 -0.71 4.75 -8.67
CA LEU A 65 -1.32 3.45 -8.52
C LEU A 65 -1.51 3.07 -7.05
N SER A 66 -0.52 3.34 -6.19
CA SER A 66 -0.60 3.14 -4.73
C SER A 66 -1.77 3.92 -4.12
N VAL A 67 -1.83 5.23 -4.38
CA VAL A 67 -2.92 6.13 -3.99
C VAL A 67 -4.28 5.58 -4.40
N SER A 68 -4.40 5.13 -5.65
CA SER A 68 -5.66 4.60 -6.20
C SER A 68 -6.09 3.32 -5.49
N LEU A 69 -5.16 2.43 -5.17
CA LEU A 69 -5.44 1.19 -4.44
C LEU A 69 -5.85 1.47 -3.00
N LEU A 70 -5.17 2.38 -2.31
CA LEU A 70 -5.53 2.81 -0.95
C LEU A 70 -6.91 3.48 -0.91
N LEU A 71 -7.21 4.34 -1.89
CA LEU A 71 -8.53 4.97 -2.05
C LEU A 71 -9.63 3.93 -2.23
N LEU A 72 -9.44 2.98 -3.15
CA LEU A 72 -10.40 1.90 -3.41
C LEU A 72 -10.57 0.99 -2.20
N LEU A 73 -9.49 0.68 -1.48
CA LEU A 73 -9.51 -0.11 -0.24
C LEU A 73 -10.33 0.60 0.84
N GLY A 74 -10.04 1.88 1.11
CA GLY A 74 -10.75 2.69 2.09
C GLY A 74 -12.24 2.81 1.77
N ALA A 75 -12.58 3.12 0.50
CA ALA A 75 -13.97 3.20 0.04
C ALA A 75 -14.70 1.85 0.17
N SER A 76 -14.06 0.75 -0.22
CA SER A 76 -14.62 -0.61 -0.12
C SER A 76 -14.91 -1.00 1.33
N LEU A 77 -14.04 -0.62 2.27
CA LEU A 77 -14.24 -0.83 3.70
C LEU A 77 -15.42 -0.02 4.25
N CYS A 78 -15.58 1.23 3.81
CA CYS A 78 -16.75 2.05 4.16
C CYS A 78 -18.07 1.43 3.65
N VAL A 79 -18.08 0.90 2.43
CA VAL A 79 -19.24 0.15 1.90
C VAL A 79 -19.50 -1.10 2.72
N LEU A 80 -18.46 -1.87 3.05
CA LEU A 80 -18.59 -3.07 3.88
C LEU A 80 -19.12 -2.73 5.28
N ALA A 81 -18.65 -1.63 5.87
CA ALA A 81 -19.13 -1.09 7.14
C ALA A 81 -20.65 -0.83 7.09
N ARG A 82 -21.12 -0.20 6.02
CA ARG A 82 -22.54 0.09 5.80
C ARG A 82 -23.39 -1.16 5.70
N LEU A 83 -22.90 -2.16 4.96
CA LEU A 83 -23.60 -3.44 4.74
C LEU A 83 -23.66 -4.27 6.03
N ARG A 84 -22.58 -4.30 6.82
CA ARG A 84 -22.50 -5.07 8.06
C ARG A 84 -22.99 -4.33 9.30
N ARG A 85 -23.24 -3.02 9.20
CA ARG A 85 -23.56 -2.12 10.32
C ARG A 85 -22.46 -2.10 11.39
N GLU A 86 -21.20 -2.23 10.99
CA GLU A 86 -20.04 -2.28 11.89
C GLU A 86 -19.28 -0.94 11.87
N ARG A 87 -19.43 -0.13 12.93
CA ARG A 87 -18.85 1.23 13.00
C ARG A 87 -17.32 1.25 12.89
N MET A 88 -16.64 0.26 13.47
CA MET A 88 -15.18 0.15 13.44
C MET A 88 -14.63 0.11 12.01
N LEU A 89 -15.36 -0.50 11.08
CA LEU A 89 -14.95 -0.57 9.67
C LEU A 89 -14.97 0.79 8.97
N TYR A 90 -15.80 1.76 9.42
CA TYR A 90 -15.68 3.14 8.93
C TYR A 90 -14.39 3.80 9.40
N GLY A 91 -13.98 3.56 10.65
CA GLY A 91 -12.71 4.08 11.15
C GLY A 91 -11.52 3.53 10.37
N ILE A 92 -11.53 2.22 10.09
CA ILE A 92 -10.49 1.56 9.29
C ILE A 92 -10.53 2.05 7.82
N GLY A 93 -11.72 2.18 7.23
CA GLY A 93 -11.88 2.74 5.90
C GLY A 93 -11.35 4.18 5.81
N GLY A 94 -11.69 5.01 6.80
CA GLY A 94 -11.19 6.38 6.94
C GLY A 94 -9.67 6.44 7.09
N PHE A 95 -9.07 5.49 7.81
CA PHE A 95 -7.60 5.39 7.92
C PHE A 95 -6.93 5.14 6.55
N PHE A 96 -7.43 4.19 5.74
CA PHE A 96 -6.86 3.95 4.41
C PHE A 96 -7.14 5.10 3.42
N LEU A 97 -8.28 5.79 3.55
CA LEU A 97 -8.53 7.03 2.80
C LEU A 97 -7.55 8.14 3.21
N PHE A 98 -7.24 8.25 4.50
CA PHE A 98 -6.23 9.17 4.99
C PHE A 98 -4.84 8.81 4.43
N LEU A 99 -4.43 7.54 4.44
CA LEU A 99 -3.15 7.12 3.86
C LEU A 99 -3.07 7.46 2.36
N SER A 100 -4.15 7.27 1.61
CA SER A 100 -4.22 7.67 0.19
C SER A 100 -3.98 9.18 -0.02
N LEU A 101 -4.50 10.02 0.88
CA LEU A 101 -4.28 11.47 0.85
C LEU A 101 -2.88 11.85 1.34
N ASP A 102 -2.40 11.16 2.36
CA ASP A 102 -1.08 11.36 2.95
C ASP A 102 0.03 11.13 1.93
N ASP A 103 -0.05 10.04 1.16
CA ASP A 103 0.89 9.70 0.08
C ASP A 103 1.08 10.86 -0.91
N GLN A 104 -0.01 11.53 -1.31
CA GLN A 104 0.08 12.68 -2.24
C GLN A 104 0.45 14.01 -1.59
N ALA A 105 0.16 14.17 -0.30
CA ALA A 105 0.33 15.44 0.40
C ALA A 105 1.59 15.48 1.28
N LEU A 106 2.23 14.33 1.49
CA LEU A 106 3.38 14.10 2.38
C LEU A 106 3.08 14.62 3.79
N LEU A 107 1.90 14.29 4.34
CA LEU A 107 1.50 14.83 5.64
C LEU A 107 2.37 14.26 6.76
N HIS A 108 2.70 12.98 6.71
CA HIS A 108 3.58 12.34 7.68
C HIS A 108 4.97 13.00 7.66
N GLU A 109 5.53 13.30 6.48
CA GLU A 109 6.80 14.02 6.36
C GLU A 109 6.71 15.42 6.96
N ARG A 110 5.65 16.17 6.66
CA ARG A 110 5.43 17.52 7.21
C ARG A 110 5.35 17.49 8.73
N VAL A 111 4.66 16.50 9.30
CA VAL A 111 4.63 16.32 10.75
C VAL A 111 6.03 15.95 11.28
N GLY A 112 6.76 15.08 10.60
CA GLY A 112 8.15 14.77 10.91
C GLY A 112 9.05 16.00 10.92
N ALA A 113 8.88 16.90 9.95
CA ALA A 113 9.64 18.14 9.84
C ALA A 113 9.42 19.07 11.04
N LEU A 114 8.22 19.09 11.63
CA LEU A 114 7.95 19.84 12.88
C LEU A 114 8.79 19.33 14.05
N CYS A 115 9.16 18.05 14.03
CA CYS A 115 9.99 17.41 15.05
C CYS A 115 11.48 17.35 14.70
N TRP A 116 11.89 17.94 13.55
CA TRP A 116 13.24 17.81 13.00
C TRP A 116 14.33 18.23 13.99
N SER A 117 14.15 19.36 14.69
CA SER A 117 15.14 19.88 15.64
C SER A 117 15.48 18.89 16.75
N SER A 118 14.53 18.05 17.15
CA SER A 118 14.65 17.09 18.24
C SER A 118 15.09 15.71 17.77
N LEU A 119 14.87 15.39 16.48
CA LEU A 119 15.00 14.03 15.95
C LEU A 119 16.03 13.88 14.82
N ARG A 120 16.64 14.97 14.32
CA ARG A 120 17.62 14.92 13.22
C ARG A 120 18.81 13.99 13.49
N ASP A 121 19.22 13.86 14.75
CA ASP A 121 20.38 13.06 15.15
C ASP A 121 20.00 11.59 15.45
N SER A 122 18.74 11.21 15.24
CA SER A 122 18.25 9.83 15.44
C SER A 122 18.77 8.84 14.38
N GLY A 123 19.31 9.36 13.27
CA GLY A 123 19.83 8.55 12.18
C GLY A 123 18.74 7.87 11.34
N THR A 124 17.52 8.42 11.34
CA THR A 124 16.39 8.03 10.48
C THR A 124 15.49 9.23 10.18
N TYR A 125 14.48 9.04 9.33
CA TYR A 125 13.47 10.06 9.06
C TYR A 125 12.66 10.36 10.33
N PRO A 126 12.51 11.64 10.76
CA PRO A 126 11.79 11.97 11.98
C PRO A 126 10.33 11.48 12.03
N TRP A 127 9.68 11.36 10.87
CA TRP A 127 8.30 10.90 10.80
C TRP A 127 8.16 9.43 11.23
N LEU A 128 9.18 8.58 11.02
CA LEU A 128 9.20 7.18 11.47
C LEU A 128 9.09 7.08 13.00
N ILE A 129 9.57 8.09 13.72
CA ILE A 129 9.46 8.16 15.19
C ILE A 129 8.17 8.86 15.60
N ALA A 130 7.80 9.95 14.92
CA ALA A 130 6.69 10.80 15.32
C ALA A 130 5.30 10.24 14.95
N VAL A 131 5.17 9.63 13.77
CA VAL A 131 3.88 9.26 13.16
C VAL A 131 3.74 7.76 12.98
N ALA A 132 4.80 7.03 12.61
CA ALA A 132 4.70 5.59 12.36
C ALA A 132 4.14 4.76 13.54
N PRO A 133 4.37 5.08 14.83
CA PRO A 133 3.71 4.36 15.93
C PRO A 133 2.17 4.45 15.89
N LEU A 134 1.63 5.60 15.48
CA LEU A 134 0.19 5.78 15.31
C LEU A 134 -0.32 4.98 14.11
N PHE A 135 0.40 5.00 12.98
CA PHE A 135 0.06 4.17 11.81
C PHE A 135 0.11 2.68 12.14
N ALA A 136 1.12 2.23 12.89
CA ALA A 136 1.23 0.85 13.34
C ALA A 136 0.05 0.45 14.24
N LEU A 137 -0.37 1.33 15.17
CA LEU A 137 -1.55 1.08 16.00
C LEU A 137 -2.83 0.95 15.15
N CYS A 138 -3.06 1.90 14.24
CA CYS A 138 -4.20 1.85 13.31
C CYS A 138 -4.18 0.59 12.43
N GLY A 139 -3.00 0.22 11.92
CA GLY A 139 -2.77 -0.99 11.14
C GLY A 139 -3.05 -2.27 11.94
N LEU A 140 -2.62 -2.35 13.20
CA LEU A 140 -2.90 -3.48 14.08
C LEU A 140 -4.40 -3.61 14.39
N LEU A 141 -5.09 -2.49 14.64
CA LEU A 141 -6.54 -2.48 14.83
C LEU A 141 -7.28 -2.94 13.56
N ALA A 142 -6.82 -2.48 12.39
CA ALA A 142 -7.34 -2.90 11.10
C ALA A 142 -7.13 -4.41 10.88
N PHE A 143 -5.90 -4.92 11.11
CA PHE A 143 -5.57 -6.34 11.01
C PHE A 143 -6.47 -7.18 11.92
N ALA A 144 -6.59 -6.80 13.20
CA ALA A 144 -7.40 -7.54 14.17
C ALA A 144 -8.88 -7.62 13.75
N GLN A 145 -9.45 -6.54 13.22
CA GLN A 145 -10.83 -6.53 12.75
C GLN A 145 -11.01 -7.37 11.48
N LEU A 146 -10.13 -7.22 10.49
CA LEU A 146 -10.18 -7.98 9.24
C LEU A 146 -9.91 -9.48 9.47
N TRP A 147 -9.10 -9.83 10.46
CA TRP A 147 -8.84 -11.21 10.85
C TRP A 147 -10.10 -11.95 11.31
N ARG A 148 -10.98 -11.23 12.02
CA ARG A 148 -12.30 -11.74 12.43
C ARG A 148 -13.22 -11.93 11.23
N LEU A 149 -13.21 -10.99 10.29
CA LEU A 149 -14.05 -11.05 9.08
C LEU A 149 -13.67 -12.19 8.12
N THR A 150 -12.42 -12.62 8.16
CA THR A 150 -11.88 -13.68 7.30
C THR A 150 -11.81 -15.05 7.99
N ALA A 151 -12.43 -15.20 9.17
CA ALA A 151 -12.22 -16.36 10.03
C ALA A 151 -12.53 -17.73 9.40
N ASP A 152 -13.47 -17.76 8.48
CA ASP A 152 -13.97 -18.94 7.78
C ASP A 152 -13.23 -19.25 6.47
N ARG A 153 -12.32 -18.37 5.99
CA ARG A 153 -11.69 -18.50 4.66
C ARG A 153 -10.17 -18.28 4.69
N ARG A 154 -9.46 -19.40 4.60
CA ARG A 154 -7.99 -19.49 4.68
C ARG A 154 -7.30 -18.66 3.59
N ASP A 155 -7.84 -18.65 2.38
CA ASP A 155 -7.32 -17.88 1.25
C ASP A 155 -7.32 -16.37 1.54
N LEU A 156 -8.42 -15.83 2.08
CA LEU A 156 -8.50 -14.41 2.45
C LEU A 156 -7.58 -14.07 3.63
N ARG A 157 -7.43 -14.98 4.59
CA ARG A 157 -6.47 -14.82 5.70
C ARG A 157 -5.03 -14.76 5.22
N GLN A 158 -4.66 -15.60 4.25
CA GLN A 158 -3.32 -15.54 3.65
C GLN A 158 -3.09 -14.19 2.97
N ARG A 159 -4.05 -13.71 2.18
CA ARG A 159 -3.97 -12.37 1.55
C ARG A 159 -3.87 -11.26 2.59
N LEU A 160 -4.65 -11.34 3.67
CA LEU A 160 -4.60 -10.40 4.79
C LEU A 160 -3.21 -10.35 5.44
N VAL A 161 -2.66 -11.52 5.80
CA VAL A 161 -1.33 -11.62 6.44
C VAL A 161 -0.25 -11.10 5.51
N LEU A 162 -0.26 -11.53 4.24
CA LEU A 162 0.73 -11.09 3.26
C LEU A 162 0.61 -9.58 3.00
N GLY A 163 -0.61 -9.03 2.94
CA GLY A 163 -0.83 -7.60 2.71
C GLY A 163 -0.24 -6.73 3.82
N PHE A 164 -0.54 -7.07 5.08
CA PHE A 164 0.06 -6.37 6.23
C PHE A 164 1.56 -6.64 6.38
N LEU A 165 2.04 -7.82 6.01
CA LEU A 165 3.47 -8.12 6.01
C LEU A 165 4.22 -7.25 4.99
N CYS A 166 3.66 -7.02 3.80
CA CYS A 166 4.26 -6.13 2.81
C CYS A 166 4.41 -4.71 3.37
N LEU A 167 3.32 -4.14 3.89
CA LEU A 167 3.34 -2.80 4.51
C LEU A 167 4.29 -2.71 5.70
N ALA A 168 4.34 -3.75 6.55
CA ALA A 168 5.22 -3.78 7.70
C ALA A 168 6.71 -3.91 7.32
N LEU A 169 7.01 -4.52 6.17
CA LEU A 169 8.37 -4.66 5.65
C LEU A 169 8.84 -3.44 4.85
N ALA A 170 7.94 -2.59 4.35
CA ALA A 170 8.29 -1.31 3.73
C ALA A 170 8.94 -0.35 4.75
N LEU A 171 8.35 -0.18 5.93
CA LEU A 171 8.89 0.71 6.99
C LEU A 171 10.38 0.47 7.36
N PRO A 172 10.85 -0.76 7.63
CA PRO A 172 12.26 -0.99 7.90
C PRO A 172 13.15 -0.83 6.67
N LEU A 173 12.62 -1.00 5.44
CA LEU A 173 13.38 -0.66 4.23
C LEU A 173 13.62 0.83 4.21
N GLU A 174 12.61 1.66 4.45
CA GLU A 174 12.77 3.11 4.46
C GLU A 174 13.80 3.58 5.52
N TRP A 175 13.79 2.93 6.70
CA TRP A 175 14.85 3.13 7.68
C TRP A 175 16.23 2.76 7.12
N ILE A 176 16.39 1.61 6.47
CA ILE A 176 17.64 1.20 5.81
C ILE A 176 18.04 2.21 4.73
N GLU A 177 17.10 2.74 3.97
CA GLU A 177 17.34 3.75 2.92
C GLU A 177 17.90 5.04 3.50
N SER A 178 17.33 5.51 4.60
CA SER A 178 17.86 6.68 5.32
C SER A 178 19.33 6.46 5.76
N ARG A 179 19.71 5.23 6.13
CA ARG A 179 21.09 4.86 6.48
C ARG A 179 21.99 4.79 5.25
N ILE A 180 21.51 4.22 4.16
CA ILE A 180 22.22 4.14 2.89
C ILE A 180 22.54 5.54 2.38
N ALA A 181 21.55 6.44 2.41
CA ALA A 181 21.69 7.84 2.00
C ALA A 181 22.69 8.59 2.89
N ALA A 182 22.56 8.47 4.22
CA ALA A 182 23.45 9.15 5.17
C ALA A 182 24.91 8.72 5.06
N LEU A 183 25.17 7.47 4.66
CA LEU A 183 26.50 6.90 4.52
C LEU A 183 27.05 6.93 3.08
N ASP A 184 26.28 7.47 2.11
CA ASP A 184 26.56 7.43 0.66
C ASP A 184 27.01 6.02 0.21
N LEU A 185 26.31 4.97 0.66
CA LEU A 185 26.71 3.59 0.35
C LEU A 185 26.50 3.29 -1.13
N ARG A 186 27.57 2.83 -1.77
CA ARG A 186 27.60 2.52 -3.20
C ARG A 186 28.17 1.13 -3.47
N TRP A 187 27.58 0.42 -4.43
CA TRP A 187 28.08 -0.82 -5.00
C TRP A 187 28.48 -0.59 -6.45
N ASN A 188 29.76 -0.78 -6.80
CA ASN A 188 30.27 -0.52 -8.15
C ASN A 188 29.87 0.87 -8.70
N GLY A 189 29.88 1.89 -7.82
CA GLY A 189 29.46 3.25 -8.14
C GLY A 189 27.95 3.46 -8.25
N VAL A 190 27.12 2.42 -8.09
CA VAL A 190 25.65 2.51 -8.01
C VAL A 190 25.25 2.77 -6.57
N GLY A 191 24.46 3.81 -6.31
CA GLY A 191 23.94 4.07 -4.96
C GLY A 191 23.02 2.93 -4.54
N LEU A 192 23.25 2.32 -3.38
CA LEU A 192 22.46 1.17 -2.93
C LEU A 192 20.97 1.48 -2.80
N GLY A 193 20.60 2.75 -2.61
CA GLY A 193 19.20 3.20 -2.56
C GLY A 193 18.44 2.89 -3.85
N GLN A 194 19.11 2.92 -5.01
CA GLN A 194 18.49 2.58 -6.30
C GLN A 194 18.05 1.10 -6.38
N LEU A 195 18.53 0.25 -5.46
CA LEU A 195 18.17 -1.16 -5.40
C LEU A 195 17.09 -1.43 -4.35
N THR A 196 17.05 -0.66 -3.27
CA THR A 196 16.08 -0.84 -2.18
C THR A 196 14.75 -0.18 -2.50
N ILE A 197 14.77 1.00 -3.14
CA ILE A 197 13.56 1.80 -3.44
C ILE A 197 12.54 0.97 -4.23
N PRO A 198 12.90 0.28 -5.33
CA PRO A 198 11.93 -0.52 -6.08
C PRO A 198 11.33 -1.67 -5.26
N ILE A 199 12.06 -2.18 -4.26
CA ILE A 199 11.58 -3.26 -3.39
C ILE A 199 10.56 -2.70 -2.41
N GLU A 200 10.90 -1.60 -1.74
CA GLU A 200 10.02 -0.90 -0.80
C GLU A 200 8.71 -0.51 -1.48
N GLU A 201 8.80 0.26 -2.56
CA GLU A 201 7.67 0.75 -3.34
C GLU A 201 6.81 -0.38 -3.91
N SER A 202 7.42 -1.51 -4.27
CA SER A 202 6.66 -2.70 -4.69
C SER A 202 5.87 -3.33 -3.54
N LEU A 203 6.41 -3.33 -2.31
CA LEU A 203 5.71 -3.82 -1.14
C LEU A 203 4.55 -2.90 -0.76
N GLU A 204 4.77 -1.59 -0.85
CA GLU A 204 3.74 -0.56 -0.63
C GLU A 204 2.61 -0.65 -1.65
N LEU A 205 2.91 -1.06 -2.88
CA LEU A 205 1.90 -1.30 -3.90
C LEU A 205 1.15 -2.64 -3.71
N LEU A 206 1.88 -3.71 -3.40
CA LEU A 206 1.33 -5.06 -3.24
C LEU A 206 0.46 -5.19 -1.98
N GLY A 207 0.84 -4.51 -0.89
CA GLY A 207 0.13 -4.55 0.38
C GLY A 207 -1.36 -4.18 0.25
N PRO A 208 -1.69 -2.95 -0.19
CA PRO A 208 -3.06 -2.50 -0.43
C PRO A 208 -3.80 -3.36 -1.46
N ALA A 209 -3.14 -3.86 -2.51
CA ALA A 209 -3.77 -4.75 -3.49
C ALA A 209 -4.23 -6.08 -2.87
N LEU A 210 -3.39 -6.69 -2.02
CA LEU A 210 -3.72 -7.90 -1.27
C LEU A 210 -4.88 -7.66 -0.29
N LEU A 211 -4.85 -6.53 0.43
CA LEU A 211 -5.92 -6.13 1.35
C LEU A 211 -7.24 -5.84 0.62
N LEU A 212 -7.19 -5.18 -0.53
CA LEU A 212 -8.37 -4.91 -1.36
C LEU A 212 -8.98 -6.21 -1.88
N SER A 213 -8.16 -7.16 -2.32
CA SER A 213 -8.60 -8.50 -2.72
C SER A 213 -9.29 -9.23 -1.56
N CYS A 214 -8.78 -9.08 -0.33
CA CYS A 214 -9.41 -9.60 0.87
C CYS A 214 -10.78 -8.97 1.17
N VAL A 215 -10.86 -7.63 1.10
CA VAL A 215 -12.10 -6.88 1.35
C VAL A 215 -13.17 -7.16 0.29
N ALA A 216 -12.78 -7.32 -0.97
CA ALA A 216 -13.69 -7.69 -2.06
C ALA A 216 -14.44 -9.00 -1.77
N GLY A 217 -13.76 -10.02 -1.24
CA GLY A 217 -14.42 -11.26 -0.82
C GLY A 217 -15.30 -11.12 0.41
N GLY A 218 -14.99 -10.18 1.30
CA GLY A 218 -15.86 -9.78 2.40
C GLY A 218 -17.17 -9.12 1.92
N LEU A 219 -17.06 -8.23 0.92
CA LEU A 219 -18.19 -7.55 0.29
C LEU A 219 -19.13 -8.53 -0.42
N GLU A 220 -18.60 -9.47 -1.20
CA GLU A 220 -19.40 -10.49 -1.89
C GLU A 220 -20.30 -11.25 -0.91
N ARG A 221 -19.74 -11.67 0.24
CA ARG A 221 -20.52 -12.38 1.26
C ARG A 221 -21.55 -11.50 1.94
N ALA A 222 -21.22 -10.25 2.21
CA ALA A 222 -22.17 -9.32 2.83
C ALA A 222 -23.39 -9.13 1.93
N LEU A 223 -23.17 -8.95 0.63
CA LEU A 223 -24.23 -8.81 -0.37
C LEU A 223 -25.08 -10.09 -0.52
N GLN A 224 -24.44 -11.27 -0.58
CA GLN A 224 -25.14 -12.56 -0.65
C GLN A 224 -25.97 -12.89 0.60
N ARG A 225 -25.60 -12.35 1.78
CA ARG A 225 -26.40 -12.49 3.01
C ARG A 225 -27.57 -11.52 3.02
N GLY A 226 -27.36 -10.27 2.59
CA GLY A 226 -28.41 -9.25 2.53
C GLY A 226 -29.60 -9.68 1.65
N SER A 227 -29.33 -10.32 0.51
CA SER A 227 -30.37 -10.79 -0.41
C SER A 227 -31.29 -11.89 0.16
N ARG A 228 -30.92 -12.53 1.28
CA ARG A 228 -31.74 -13.61 1.89
C ARG A 228 -32.88 -13.08 2.78
N PHE A 229 -32.85 -11.81 3.15
CA PHE A 229 -33.80 -11.22 4.11
C PHE A 229 -34.75 -10.20 3.48
N SER A 230 -34.73 -10.06 2.15
CA SER A 230 -35.54 -9.09 1.39
C SER A 230 -36.80 -9.69 0.76
N VAL A 231 -37.26 -10.86 1.25
CA VAL A 231 -38.45 -11.56 0.77
C VAL A 231 -39.49 -11.65 1.88
#